data_AF-A0AA36IKM1-F1
#
_entry.id   AF-A0AA36IKM1-F1
#
_cell.length_a   1.000
_cell.length_b   1.000
_cell.length_c   1.000
_cell.angle_alpha   90.00
_cell.angle_beta   90.00
_cell.angle_gamma   90.00
#
_symmetry.space_group_name_H-M   'P 1'
#
loop_
_entity.id
_entity.type
_entity.pdbx_description
1 polymer ?
#
loop_
_entity_poly.entity_id
_entity_poly.type
_entity_poly.pdbx_seq_one_letter_code
_entity_poly.pdbx_strand_id
1 'polypeptide(L)'
;MGEESDSDDEEVESCWNALCSGFKLCSGNCELGKVLLASGLQMASVALPETFVFALLRARIWGNNMSSYMAYAAIGINSVAVIFGGPFGRFSDCVDRRLAAAVFAIGTFAPTWSLLIFGHTTAKALWISTVIKVVGSYGLTSNVMLALINDVTPAEDREEAVGAYYAANNLMSLTMTGIPVLLVLILRVVPNVPTIFLIAQVVLSGLCLLLLSSVRRLNLRVARSSVSAASWVQLCHYASP
;
A
#
# COMPACT_ATOMS: atom_id res chain seq x y z
N MET A 1 5.78 44.94 -7.39
CA MET A 1 6.76 43.88 -7.15
C MET A 1 6.97 43.80 -5.65
N GLY A 2 6.39 42.82 -4.96
CA GLY A 2 6.68 42.58 -3.53
C GLY A 2 5.51 42.19 -2.61
N GLU A 3 4.59 41.30 -3.02
CA GLU A 3 3.54 40.74 -2.13
C GLU A 3 3.31 39.24 -2.40
N GLU A 4 4.37 38.45 -2.51
CA GLU A 4 4.28 36.99 -2.80
C GLU A 4 4.99 36.14 -1.72
N SER A 5 5.28 36.69 -0.53
CA SER A 5 6.09 36.02 0.51
C SER A 5 5.31 35.42 1.68
N ASP A 6 4.05 35.81 1.91
CA ASP A 6 3.33 35.42 3.13
C ASP A 6 2.53 34.11 2.97
N SER A 7 2.22 33.68 1.74
CA SER A 7 1.44 32.45 1.51
C SER A 7 2.21 31.17 1.77
N ASP A 8 3.53 31.18 1.56
CA ASP A 8 4.35 29.97 1.60
C ASP A 8 4.60 29.50 3.05
N ASP A 9 4.68 30.44 3.99
CA ASP A 9 4.91 30.14 5.41
C ASP A 9 3.68 29.47 6.05
N GLU A 10 2.47 29.89 5.68
CA GLU A 10 1.21 29.28 6.17
C GLU A 10 1.05 27.83 5.69
N GLU A 11 1.43 27.52 4.43
CA GLU A 11 1.37 26.15 3.90
C GLU A 11 2.36 25.22 4.61
N VAL A 12 3.58 25.69 4.88
CA VAL A 12 4.61 24.91 5.58
C VAL A 12 4.19 24.64 7.02
N GLU A 13 3.65 25.64 7.73
CA GLU A 13 3.17 25.47 9.10
C GLU A 13 1.99 24.49 9.17
N SER A 14 1.05 24.58 8.22
CA SER A 14 -0.07 23.65 8.10
C SER A 14 0.40 22.21 7.88
N CYS A 15 1.39 22.00 7.01
CA CYS A 15 1.99 20.68 6.76
C CYS A 15 2.68 20.13 8.01
N TRP A 16 3.42 20.97 8.73
CA TRP A 16 4.11 20.59 9.96
C TRP A 16 3.12 20.17 11.05
N ASN A 17 2.05 20.95 11.23
CA ASN A 17 1.00 20.66 12.21
C ASN A 17 0.28 19.34 11.89
N ALA A 18 -0.03 19.07 10.63
CA ALA A 18 -0.62 17.80 10.20
C ALA A 18 0.31 16.60 10.51
N LEU A 19 1.62 16.77 10.28
CA LEU A 19 2.62 15.75 10.55
C LEU A 19 2.76 15.48 12.05
N CYS A 20 2.82 16.53 12.86
CA CYS A 20 2.81 16.43 14.32
C CYS A 20 1.53 15.78 14.87
N SER A 21 0.35 16.09 14.31
CA SER A 21 -0.91 15.43 14.70
C SER A 21 -0.86 13.94 14.38
N GLY A 22 -0.41 13.56 13.19
CA GLY A 22 -0.23 12.16 12.81
C GLY A 22 0.70 11.39 13.75
N PHE A 23 1.82 11.99 14.17
CA PHE A 23 2.73 11.40 15.17
C PHE A 23 2.06 11.25 16.54
N LYS A 24 1.35 12.28 17.00
CA LYS A 24 0.62 12.24 18.26
C LYS A 24 -0.44 11.13 18.24
N LEU A 25 -1.18 11.00 17.15
CA LEU A 25 -2.18 9.95 16.95
C LEU A 25 -1.55 8.55 17.00
N CYS A 26 -0.42 8.35 16.33
CA CYS A 26 0.33 7.09 16.37
C CYS A 26 0.86 6.77 17.78
N SER A 27 1.27 7.78 18.55
CA SER A 27 1.77 7.59 19.91
C SER A 27 0.67 7.17 20.89
N GLY A 28 -0.56 7.67 20.69
CA GLY A 28 -1.74 7.28 21.46
C GLY A 28 -2.31 5.92 21.04
N ASN A 29 -2.05 5.50 19.80
CA ASN A 29 -2.59 4.27 19.21
C ASN A 29 -1.50 3.45 18.51
N CYS A 30 -0.84 2.58 19.28
CA CYS A 30 0.23 1.72 18.78
C CYS A 30 -0.21 0.79 17.62
N GLU A 31 -1.49 0.38 17.59
CA GLU A 31 -2.01 -0.48 16.52
C GLU A 31 -2.12 0.29 15.19
N LEU A 32 -2.55 1.55 15.22
CA LEU A 32 -2.52 2.42 14.06
C LEU A 32 -1.09 2.60 13.53
N GLY A 33 -0.12 2.86 14.41
CA GLY A 33 1.28 3.00 14.02
C GLY A 33 1.82 1.76 13.29
N LYS A 34 1.47 0.55 13.75
CA LYS A 34 1.85 -0.71 13.07
C LYS A 34 1.23 -0.83 11.68
N VAL A 35 -0.05 -0.49 11.54
CA VAL A 35 -0.77 -0.57 10.25
C VAL A 35 -0.22 0.44 9.24
N LEU A 36 0.03 1.67 9.67
CA LEU A 36 0.66 2.72 8.85
C LEU A 36 2.07 2.30 8.41
N LEU A 37 2.88 1.78 9.33
CA LEU A 37 4.21 1.29 9.02
C LEU A 37 4.16 0.08 8.06
N ALA A 38 3.24 -0.86 8.27
CA ALA A 38 3.05 -2.01 7.39
C ALA A 38 2.66 -1.57 5.97
N SER A 39 1.77 -0.59 5.84
CA SER A 39 1.40 0.01 4.53
C SER A 39 2.60 0.68 3.87
N GLY A 40 3.35 1.49 4.61
CA GLY A 40 4.57 2.12 4.09
C GLY A 40 5.57 1.07 3.59
N LEU A 41 5.85 0.04 4.40
CA LEU A 41 6.73 -1.06 4.00
C LEU A 41 6.22 -1.82 2.78
N GLN A 42 4.90 -2.02 2.68
CA GLN A 42 4.29 -2.61 1.50
C GLN A 42 4.58 -1.74 0.27
N MET A 43 4.33 -0.44 0.33
CA MET A 43 4.59 0.48 -0.78
C MET A 43 6.08 0.56 -1.13
N ALA A 44 6.97 0.54 -0.14
CA ALA A 44 8.42 0.48 -0.37
C ALA A 44 8.84 -0.79 -1.11
N SER A 45 8.34 -1.94 -0.66
CA SER A 45 8.67 -3.24 -1.24
C SER A 45 8.23 -3.36 -2.70
N VAL A 46 7.27 -2.54 -3.11
CA VAL A 46 6.78 -2.37 -4.46
C VAL A 46 7.68 -1.42 -5.25
N ALA A 47 7.91 -0.23 -4.68
CA ALA A 47 8.48 0.88 -5.43
C ALA A 47 9.94 0.62 -5.77
N LEU A 48 10.65 -0.05 -4.86
CA LEU A 48 12.07 -0.39 -4.99
C LEU A 48 12.32 -1.32 -6.21
N PRO A 49 11.74 -2.54 -6.32
CA PRO A 49 11.93 -3.37 -7.50
C PRO A 49 11.32 -2.74 -8.75
N GLU A 50 10.20 -2.01 -8.66
CA GLU A 50 9.60 -1.34 -9.82
C GLU A 50 10.59 -0.35 -10.46
N THR A 51 11.25 0.46 -9.63
CA THR A 51 12.19 1.50 -10.05
C THR A 51 13.51 0.91 -10.55
N PHE A 52 14.12 0.00 -9.79
CA PHE A 52 15.49 -0.44 -10.07
C PHE A 52 15.60 -1.74 -10.86
N VAL A 53 14.54 -2.56 -10.90
CA VAL A 53 14.58 -3.87 -11.56
C VAL A 53 13.65 -3.87 -12.76
N PHE A 54 12.35 -3.65 -12.54
CA PHE A 54 11.35 -3.74 -13.61
C PHE A 54 11.55 -2.69 -14.70
N ALA A 55 11.83 -1.43 -14.35
CA ALA A 55 12.08 -0.39 -15.34
C ALA A 55 13.22 -0.76 -16.30
N LEU A 56 14.35 -1.22 -15.76
CA LEU A 56 15.51 -1.65 -16.56
C LEU A 56 15.22 -2.91 -17.38
N LEU A 57 14.55 -3.91 -16.80
CA LEU A 57 14.20 -5.14 -17.50
C LEU A 57 13.20 -4.90 -18.63
N ARG A 58 12.18 -4.06 -18.42
CA ARG A 58 11.21 -3.69 -19.46
C ARG A 58 11.91 -2.91 -20.57
N ALA A 59 12.75 -1.93 -20.24
CA ALA A 59 13.52 -1.21 -21.25
C ALA A 59 14.38 -2.16 -22.10
N ARG A 60 15.05 -3.13 -21.47
CA ARG A 60 15.91 -4.10 -22.16
C ARG A 60 15.14 -5.13 -23.00
N ILE A 61 14.07 -5.72 -22.45
CA ILE A 61 13.38 -6.87 -23.05
C ILE A 61 12.26 -6.40 -23.99
N TRP A 62 11.49 -5.38 -23.61
CA TRP A 62 10.41 -4.87 -24.44
C TRP A 62 10.90 -3.84 -25.47
N GLY A 63 12.02 -3.17 -25.20
CA GLY A 63 12.65 -2.23 -26.12
C GLY A 63 11.66 -1.18 -26.64
N ASN A 64 11.55 -1.08 -27.96
CA ASN A 64 10.67 -0.12 -28.63
C ASN A 64 9.17 -0.31 -28.32
N ASN A 65 8.75 -1.50 -27.88
CA ASN A 65 7.36 -1.80 -27.55
C ASN A 65 7.03 -1.56 -26.08
N MET A 66 7.96 -1.03 -25.27
CA MET A 66 7.77 -0.84 -23.84
C MET A 66 6.54 0.01 -23.51
N SER A 67 6.32 1.12 -24.21
CA SER A 67 5.17 2.00 -23.98
C SER A 67 3.84 1.30 -24.27
N SER A 68 3.75 0.55 -25.37
CA SER A 68 2.55 -0.21 -25.75
C SER A 68 2.23 -1.30 -24.73
N TYR A 69 3.22 -2.10 -24.32
CA TYR A 69 3.00 -3.15 -23.31
C TYR A 69 2.69 -2.59 -21.93
N MET A 70 3.28 -1.46 -21.54
CA MET A 70 2.90 -0.74 -20.32
C MET A 70 1.46 -0.23 -20.38
N ALA A 71 1.00 0.29 -21.53
CA ALA A 71 -0.38 0.71 -21.72
C ALA A 71 -1.35 -0.48 -21.59
N TYR A 72 -1.06 -1.62 -22.20
CA TYR A 72 -1.89 -2.82 -22.02
C TYR A 72 -1.91 -3.31 -20.58
N ALA A 73 -0.78 -3.31 -19.88
CA ALA A 73 -0.73 -3.66 -18.46
C ALA A 73 -1.58 -2.70 -17.61
N ALA A 74 -1.52 -1.39 -17.89
CA ALA A 74 -2.32 -0.38 -17.19
C ALA A 74 -3.83 -0.56 -17.45
N ILE A 75 -4.23 -0.82 -18.70
CA ILE A 75 -5.63 -1.14 -19.05
C ILE A 75 -6.06 -2.40 -18.28
N GLY A 76 -5.21 -3.43 -18.25
CA GLY A 76 -5.47 -4.67 -17.51
C GLY A 76 -5.68 -4.43 -16.01
N ILE A 77 -4.77 -3.70 -15.36
CA ILE A 77 -4.86 -3.38 -13.93
C ILE A 77 -6.17 -2.64 -13.62
N ASN A 78 -6.51 -1.61 -14.40
CA ASN A 78 -7.74 -0.84 -14.17
C ASN A 78 -9.01 -1.65 -14.43
N SER A 79 -9.00 -2.50 -15.47
CA SER A 79 -10.13 -3.39 -15.78
C SER A 79 -10.36 -4.39 -14.65
N VAL A 80 -9.29 -5.00 -14.14
CA VAL A 80 -9.36 -5.92 -12.99
C VAL A 80 -9.82 -5.17 -11.74
N ALA A 81 -9.33 -3.96 -11.48
CA ALA A 81 -9.76 -3.16 -10.33
C ALA A 81 -11.26 -2.84 -10.37
N VAL A 82 -11.81 -2.47 -11.53
CA VAL A 82 -13.25 -2.19 -11.68
C VAL A 82 -14.09 -3.45 -11.53
N ILE A 83 -13.71 -4.54 -12.20
CA ILE A 83 -14.48 -5.80 -12.20
C ILE A 83 -14.48 -6.44 -10.81
N PHE A 84 -13.32 -6.44 -10.15
CA PHE A 84 -13.14 -7.18 -8.91
C PHE A 84 -13.19 -6.31 -7.65
N GLY A 85 -13.21 -4.98 -7.75
CA GLY A 85 -13.26 -4.09 -6.59
C GLY A 85 -14.43 -4.39 -5.64
N GLY A 86 -15.63 -4.59 -6.18
CA GLY A 86 -16.82 -4.96 -5.40
C GLY A 86 -16.69 -6.33 -4.71
N PRO A 87 -16.42 -7.42 -5.46
CA PRO A 87 -16.17 -8.74 -4.88
C PRO A 87 -15.09 -8.75 -3.78
N PHE A 88 -13.99 -8.02 -3.97
CA PHE A 88 -12.91 -7.96 -2.99
C PHE A 88 -13.27 -7.13 -1.75
N GLY A 89 -14.06 -6.06 -1.89
CA GLY A 89 -14.65 -5.35 -0.77
C GLY A 89 -15.48 -6.30 0.11
N ARG A 90 -16.40 -7.07 -0.51
CA ARG A 90 -17.20 -8.07 0.20
C ARG A 90 -16.34 -9.16 0.84
N PHE A 91 -15.29 -9.63 0.16
CA PHE A 91 -14.34 -10.56 0.74
C PHE A 91 -13.67 -10.00 2.00
N SER A 92 -13.27 -8.73 1.99
CA SER A 92 -12.67 -8.06 3.15
C SER A 92 -13.65 -7.86 4.31
N ASP A 93 -14.96 -7.85 4.04
CA ASP A 93 -15.99 -7.80 5.09
C ASP A 93 -16.31 -9.19 5.66
N CYS A 94 -16.12 -10.26 4.87
CA CYS A 94 -16.35 -11.64 5.31
C CYS A 94 -15.15 -12.24 6.07
N VAL A 95 -13.95 -11.71 5.86
CA VAL A 95 -12.70 -12.22 6.42
C VAL A 95 -12.14 -11.22 7.42
N ASP A 96 -11.34 -11.68 8.39
CA ASP A 96 -10.57 -10.76 9.25
C ASP A 96 -9.76 -9.81 8.36
N ARG A 97 -9.97 -8.49 8.52
CA ARG A 97 -9.36 -7.48 7.65
C ARG A 97 -7.85 -7.49 7.66
N ARG A 98 -7.20 -8.06 8.69
CA ARG A 98 -5.75 -8.26 8.71
C ARG A 98 -5.31 -9.39 7.81
N LEU A 99 -6.08 -10.48 7.83
CA LEU A 99 -5.85 -11.59 6.94
C LEU A 99 -6.11 -11.15 5.49
N ALA A 100 -7.18 -10.38 5.26
CA ALA A 100 -7.43 -9.77 3.97
C ALA A 100 -6.24 -8.88 3.56
N ALA A 101 -5.80 -7.94 4.41
CA ALA A 101 -4.64 -7.08 4.15
C ALA A 101 -3.37 -7.88 3.84
N ALA A 102 -3.09 -8.95 4.58
CA ALA A 102 -1.94 -9.81 4.35
C ALA A 102 -2.03 -10.56 3.01
N VAL A 103 -3.20 -11.08 2.64
CA VAL A 103 -3.44 -11.74 1.34
C VAL A 103 -3.20 -10.75 0.20
N PHE A 104 -3.72 -9.52 0.31
CA PHE A 104 -3.49 -8.49 -0.69
C PHE A 104 -2.03 -8.03 -0.73
N ALA A 105 -1.36 -7.96 0.43
CA ALA A 105 0.07 -7.69 0.50
C ALA A 105 0.89 -8.75 -0.27
N ILE A 106 0.60 -10.04 -0.07
CA ILE A 106 1.19 -11.13 -0.85
C ILE A 106 0.96 -10.92 -2.35
N GLY A 107 -0.25 -10.54 -2.76
CA GLY A 107 -0.56 -10.19 -4.14
C GLY A 107 0.33 -9.07 -4.71
N THR A 108 0.63 -8.05 -3.91
CA THR A 108 1.55 -6.96 -4.31
C THR A 108 3.02 -7.37 -4.38
N PHE A 109 3.43 -8.37 -3.58
CA PHE A 109 4.81 -8.89 -3.55
C PHE A 109 5.10 -9.92 -4.64
N ALA A 110 4.06 -10.65 -5.06
CA ALA A 110 4.16 -11.76 -6.00
C ALA A 110 4.80 -11.41 -7.36
N PRO A 111 4.59 -10.22 -7.97
CA PRO A 111 5.30 -9.85 -9.19
C PRO A 111 6.82 -9.91 -9.01
N THR A 112 7.34 -9.38 -7.91
CA THR A 112 8.77 -9.37 -7.63
C THR A 112 9.29 -10.77 -7.30
N TRP A 113 8.54 -11.54 -6.50
CA TRP A 113 8.90 -12.93 -6.20
C TRP A 113 8.97 -13.80 -7.45
N SER A 114 8.11 -13.54 -8.44
CA SER A 114 8.17 -14.27 -9.72
C SER A 114 9.48 -14.03 -10.48
N LEU A 115 10.08 -12.84 -10.40
CA LEU A 115 11.40 -12.59 -10.99
C LEU A 115 12.53 -13.33 -10.25
N LEU A 116 12.40 -13.51 -8.93
CA LEU A 116 13.33 -14.32 -8.14
C LEU A 116 13.24 -15.80 -8.51
N ILE A 117 12.03 -16.33 -8.66
CA ILE A 117 11.78 -17.76 -8.92
C ILE A 117 12.11 -18.13 -10.37
N PHE A 118 11.63 -17.34 -11.34
CA PHE A 118 11.77 -17.65 -12.78
C PHE A 118 13.01 -17.03 -13.43
N GLY A 119 13.79 -16.27 -12.65
CA GLY A 119 15.02 -15.61 -13.10
C GLY A 119 14.76 -14.26 -13.78
N HIS A 120 15.41 -13.22 -13.27
CA HIS A 120 15.22 -11.84 -13.69
C HIS A 120 15.80 -11.51 -15.08
N THR A 121 16.47 -12.44 -15.76
CA THR A 121 17.07 -12.23 -17.09
C THR A 121 16.19 -12.69 -18.25
N THR A 122 15.09 -13.40 -17.98
CA THR A 122 14.27 -14.02 -19.03
C THR A 122 13.04 -13.19 -19.36
N ALA A 123 12.69 -13.12 -20.65
CA ALA A 123 11.45 -12.48 -21.09
C ALA A 123 10.21 -13.16 -20.50
N LYS A 124 10.27 -14.49 -20.32
CA LYS A 124 9.20 -15.27 -19.70
C LYS A 124 8.90 -14.82 -18.28
N ALA A 125 9.92 -14.61 -17.44
CA ALA A 125 9.73 -14.14 -16.08
C ALA A 125 9.11 -12.74 -16.03
N LEU A 126 9.51 -11.83 -16.93
CA LEU A 126 8.92 -10.50 -17.02
C LEU A 126 7.43 -10.55 -17.38
N TRP A 127 7.04 -11.41 -18.33
CA TRP A 127 5.63 -11.58 -18.69
C TRP A 127 4.82 -12.21 -17.57
N ILE A 128 5.33 -13.27 -16.92
CA ILE A 128 4.68 -13.88 -15.75
C ILE A 128 4.46 -12.82 -14.66
N SER A 129 5.50 -12.05 -14.34
CA SER A 129 5.43 -10.99 -13.35
C SER A 129 4.39 -9.91 -13.71
N THR A 130 4.32 -9.52 -14.99
CA THR A 130 3.35 -8.54 -15.48
C THR A 130 1.93 -9.07 -15.35
N VAL A 131 1.68 -10.34 -15.71
CA VAL A 131 0.36 -10.98 -15.53
C VAL A 131 -0.02 -11.04 -14.05
N ILE A 132 0.91 -11.45 -13.18
CA ILE A 132 0.69 -11.44 -11.73
C ILE A 132 0.39 -10.03 -11.24
N LYS A 133 1.06 -9.00 -11.75
CA LYS A 133 0.80 -7.60 -11.37
C LYS A 133 -0.60 -7.15 -11.80
N VAL A 134 -1.04 -7.54 -13.00
CA VAL A 134 -2.37 -7.24 -13.53
C VAL A 134 -3.46 -7.94 -12.69
N VAL A 135 -3.29 -9.24 -12.43
CA VAL A 135 -4.30 -10.05 -11.72
C VAL A 135 -4.29 -9.80 -10.21
N GLY A 136 -3.11 -9.63 -9.61
CA GLY A 136 -2.92 -9.36 -8.19
C GLY A 136 -3.36 -7.95 -7.76
N SER A 137 -3.61 -7.08 -8.76
CA SER A 137 -4.30 -5.80 -8.67
C SER A 137 -3.90 -4.92 -7.49
N TYR A 138 -2.86 -4.14 -7.75
CA TYR A 138 -2.34 -3.05 -6.91
C TYR A 138 -3.41 -2.15 -6.26
N GLY A 139 -4.53 -1.92 -6.94
CA GLY A 139 -5.57 -1.00 -6.49
C GLY A 139 -6.47 -1.56 -5.38
N LEU A 140 -6.40 -2.85 -5.07
CA LEU A 140 -7.28 -3.47 -4.09
C LEU A 140 -6.71 -3.41 -2.68
N THR A 141 -5.39 -3.41 -2.54
CA THR A 141 -4.76 -3.43 -1.22
C THR A 141 -4.95 -2.12 -0.47
N SER A 142 -5.01 -0.99 -1.18
CA SER A 142 -5.26 0.31 -0.57
C SER A 142 -6.61 0.35 0.15
N ASN A 143 -7.66 -0.18 -0.46
CA ASN A 143 -9.00 -0.19 0.13
C ASN A 143 -9.06 -1.03 1.42
N VAL A 144 -8.42 -2.20 1.42
CA VAL A 144 -8.40 -3.07 2.61
C VAL A 144 -7.53 -2.48 3.72
N MET A 145 -6.42 -1.84 3.39
CA MET A 145 -5.60 -1.14 4.38
C MET A 145 -6.33 0.07 4.98
N LEU A 146 -7.02 0.88 4.17
CA LEU A 146 -7.85 1.97 4.66
C LEU A 146 -8.99 1.47 5.56
N ALA A 147 -9.62 0.35 5.19
CA ALA A 147 -10.63 -0.30 6.02
C ALA A 147 -10.04 -0.75 7.37
N LEU A 148 -8.84 -1.37 7.36
CA LEU A 148 -8.13 -1.77 8.56
C LEU A 148 -7.73 -0.55 9.43
N ILE A 149 -7.32 0.56 8.82
CA ILE A 149 -7.02 1.82 9.51
C ILE A 149 -8.28 2.34 10.21
N ASN A 150 -9.42 2.37 9.53
CA ASN A 150 -10.69 2.81 10.10
C ASN A 150 -11.18 1.94 11.26
N ASP A 151 -10.78 0.65 11.30
CA ASP A 151 -11.12 -0.25 12.39
C ASP A 151 -10.25 -0.07 13.62
N VAL A 152 -9.01 0.40 13.44
CA VAL A 152 -8.09 0.66 14.55
C VAL A 152 -8.16 2.09 15.06
N THR A 153 -8.74 3.01 14.29
CA THR A 153 -8.85 4.43 14.63
C THR A 153 -10.26 4.79 15.19
N PRO A 154 -10.35 5.55 16.29
CA PRO A 154 -11.60 6.15 16.76
C PRO A 154 -12.30 6.96 15.67
N ALA A 155 -13.62 7.08 15.72
CA ALA A 155 -14.39 7.70 14.64
C ALA A 155 -14.01 9.17 14.41
N GLU A 156 -13.65 9.86 15.49
CA GLU A 156 -13.27 11.26 15.54
C GLU A 156 -11.93 11.52 14.81
N ASP A 157 -11.03 10.54 14.81
CA ASP A 157 -9.65 10.70 14.31
C ASP A 157 -9.44 10.07 12.91
N ARG A 158 -10.50 9.57 12.26
CA ARG A 158 -10.39 8.81 11.00
C ARG A 158 -9.82 9.64 9.86
N GLU A 159 -10.23 10.90 9.75
CA GLU A 159 -9.76 11.78 8.69
C GLU A 159 -8.24 12.04 8.82
N GLU A 160 -7.78 12.32 10.03
CA GLU A 160 -6.35 12.48 10.33
C GLU A 160 -5.56 11.20 10.07
N ALA A 161 -6.10 10.03 10.42
CA ALA A 161 -5.46 8.74 10.16
C ALA A 161 -5.33 8.44 8.65
N VAL A 162 -6.32 8.83 7.85
CA VAL A 162 -6.24 8.72 6.38
C VAL A 162 -5.19 9.67 5.81
N GLY A 163 -5.10 10.90 6.32
CA GLY A 163 -4.01 11.82 5.97
C GLY A 163 -2.64 11.24 6.30
N ALA A 164 -2.47 10.72 7.51
CA ALA A 164 -1.24 10.06 7.98
C ALA A 164 -0.88 8.84 7.12
N TYR A 165 -1.87 8.08 6.63
CA TYR A 165 -1.67 6.96 5.71
C TYR A 165 -1.03 7.39 4.39
N TYR A 166 -1.57 8.41 3.74
CA TYR A 166 -1.00 8.91 2.49
C TYR A 166 0.37 9.53 2.71
N ALA A 167 0.56 10.29 3.80
CA ALA A 167 1.85 10.84 4.17
C ALA A 167 2.90 9.75 4.41
N ALA A 168 2.56 8.70 5.16
CA ALA A 168 3.46 7.57 5.42
C ALA A 168 3.82 6.81 4.13
N ASN A 169 2.86 6.58 3.23
CA ASN A 169 3.12 5.92 1.95
C ASN A 169 4.04 6.76 1.06
N ASN A 170 3.80 8.07 0.97
CA ASN A 170 4.63 8.98 0.18
C ASN A 170 6.03 9.13 0.77
N LEU A 171 6.15 9.30 2.08
CA LEU A 171 7.44 9.38 2.77
C LEU A 171 8.24 8.09 2.62
N MET A 172 7.60 6.94 2.79
CA MET A 172 8.28 5.66 2.61
C MET A 172 8.67 5.43 1.15
N SER A 173 7.82 5.82 0.18
CA SER A 173 8.19 5.79 -1.23
C SER A 173 9.39 6.69 -1.50
N LEU A 174 9.36 7.95 -1.05
CA LEU A 174 10.46 8.91 -1.23
C LEU A 174 11.77 8.42 -0.63
N THR A 175 11.74 7.91 0.60
CA THR A 175 12.94 7.41 1.28
C THR A 175 13.48 6.15 0.60
N MET A 176 12.62 5.25 0.15
CA MET A 176 13.02 3.95 -0.40
C MET A 176 13.29 3.97 -1.91
N THR A 177 12.83 4.99 -2.65
CA THR A 177 13.21 5.20 -4.05
C THR A 177 14.22 6.33 -4.19
N GLY A 178 14.01 7.46 -3.52
CA GLY A 178 14.85 8.65 -3.64
C GLY A 178 16.27 8.43 -3.10
N ILE A 179 16.42 7.89 -1.89
CA ILE A 179 17.74 7.64 -1.31
C ILE A 179 18.52 6.61 -2.14
N PRO A 180 17.94 5.46 -2.55
CA PRO A 180 18.68 4.53 -3.39
C PRO A 180 18.94 5.04 -4.80
N VAL A 181 18.09 5.91 -5.38
CA VAL A 181 18.39 6.56 -6.67
C VAL A 181 19.64 7.43 -6.52
N LEU A 182 19.68 8.27 -5.49
CA LEU A 182 20.87 9.09 -5.19
C LEU A 182 22.08 8.20 -4.95
N LEU A 183 21.94 7.12 -4.19
CA LEU A 183 23.02 6.20 -3.88
C LEU A 183 23.54 5.48 -5.14
N VAL A 184 22.66 5.01 -6.05
CA VAL A 184 23.06 4.38 -7.31
C VAL A 184 23.73 5.39 -8.24
N LEU A 185 23.21 6.61 -8.31
CA LEU A 185 23.79 7.69 -9.12
C LEU A 185 25.18 8.10 -8.61
N ILE A 186 25.34 8.21 -7.29
CA ILE A 186 26.59 8.61 -6.63
C ILE A 186 27.59 7.45 -6.69
N LEU A 187 27.16 6.23 -6.37
CA LEU A 187 28.08 5.13 -6.18
C LEU A 187 28.54 4.50 -7.50
N ARG A 188 27.75 4.44 -8.59
CA ARG A 188 28.13 3.82 -9.91
C ARG A 188 28.88 2.47 -9.88
N VAL A 189 29.04 1.81 -8.73
CA VAL A 189 30.16 0.87 -8.48
C VAL A 189 29.68 -0.54 -8.15
N VAL A 190 28.39 -0.81 -8.03
CA VAL A 190 27.93 -2.16 -7.66
C VAL A 190 27.49 -2.95 -8.90
N PRO A 191 28.35 -3.81 -9.50
CA PRO A 191 27.87 -4.84 -10.40
C PRO A 191 26.95 -5.81 -9.63
N ASN A 192 25.87 -6.29 -10.26
CA ASN A 192 24.78 -7.11 -9.66
C ASN A 192 23.68 -6.36 -8.89
N VAL A 193 23.28 -5.19 -9.41
CA VAL A 193 22.17 -4.35 -8.92
C VAL A 193 20.83 -5.10 -8.70
N PRO A 194 20.34 -5.98 -9.60
CA PRO A 194 18.96 -6.48 -9.49
C PRO A 194 18.75 -7.43 -8.32
N THR A 195 19.66 -8.36 -8.09
CA THR A 195 19.51 -9.39 -7.05
C THR A 195 19.43 -8.79 -5.65
N ILE A 196 20.24 -7.76 -5.36
CA ILE A 196 20.23 -7.06 -4.06
C ILE A 196 18.85 -6.46 -3.80
N PHE A 197 18.29 -5.77 -4.79
CA PHE A 197 16.97 -5.16 -4.68
C PHE A 197 15.84 -6.18 -4.57
N LEU A 198 15.95 -7.31 -5.25
CA LEU A 198 15.01 -8.42 -5.10
C LEU A 198 15.09 -9.06 -3.69
N ILE A 199 16.28 -9.25 -3.13
CA ILE A 199 16.45 -9.75 -1.76
C ILE A 199 15.90 -8.74 -0.74
N ALA A 200 16.20 -7.45 -0.92
CA ALA A 200 15.66 -6.39 -0.08
C ALA A 200 14.13 -6.41 -0.09
N GLN A 201 13.50 -6.65 -1.24
CA GLN A 201 12.06 -6.81 -1.33
C GLN A 201 11.54 -8.00 -0.52
N VAL A 202 12.23 -9.14 -0.52
CA VAL A 202 11.84 -10.30 0.31
C VAL A 202 11.88 -9.92 1.80
N VAL A 203 12.94 -9.23 2.24
CA VAL A 203 13.06 -8.76 3.63
C VAL A 203 11.92 -7.79 3.99
N LEU A 204 11.67 -6.79 3.15
CA LEU A 204 10.59 -5.81 3.36
C LEU A 204 9.21 -6.48 3.38
N SER A 205 8.97 -7.45 2.50
CA SER A 205 7.72 -8.23 2.48
C SER A 205 7.54 -9.06 3.75
N GLY A 206 8.61 -9.69 4.26
CA GLY A 206 8.59 -10.42 5.52
C GLY A 206 8.30 -9.52 6.71
N LEU A 207 8.95 -8.35 6.77
CA LEU A 207 8.70 -7.35 7.82
C LEU A 207 7.27 -6.81 7.77
N CYS A 208 6.73 -6.53 6.58
CA CYS A 208 5.34 -6.09 6.40
C CYS A 208 4.35 -7.15 6.93
N LEU A 209 4.53 -8.42 6.55
CA LEU A 209 3.66 -9.51 7.02
C LEU A 209 3.80 -9.75 8.53
N LEU A 210 5.01 -9.61 9.08
CA LEU A 210 5.25 -9.71 10.51
C LEU A 210 4.54 -8.58 11.27
N LEU A 211 4.62 -7.34 10.77
CA LEU A 211 3.89 -6.21 11.36
C LEU A 211 2.38 -6.43 11.32
N LEU A 212 1.83 -6.83 10.17
CA LEU A 212 0.40 -7.15 10.02
C LEU A 212 -0.04 -8.26 10.99
N SER A 213 0.80 -9.28 11.18
CA SER A 213 0.51 -10.36 12.15
C SER A 213 0.57 -9.88 13.61
N SER A 214 1.36 -8.85 13.91
CA SER A 214 1.53 -8.28 15.25
C SER A 214 0.43 -7.30 15.65
N VAL A 215 -0.44 -6.91 14.71
CA VAL A 215 -1.62 -6.10 15.00
C VAL A 215 -2.53 -6.95 15.90
N ARG A 216 -2.86 -6.51 17.11
CA ARG A 216 -3.64 -7.28 18.11
C ARG A 216 -5.13 -7.17 17.89
N ARG A 217 -5.90 -8.27 17.96
CA ARG A 217 -7.35 -8.27 17.65
C ARG A 217 -8.03 -7.22 18.53
N LEU A 218 -8.42 -6.10 17.92
CA LEU A 218 -9.34 -5.18 18.56
C LEU A 218 -10.62 -5.99 18.73
N ASN A 219 -11.03 -6.17 19.99
CA ASN A 219 -12.17 -6.97 20.34
C ASN A 219 -13.42 -6.39 19.67
N LEU A 220 -13.76 -6.92 18.48
CA LEU A 220 -14.99 -6.67 17.72
C LEU A 220 -16.27 -6.94 18.55
N ARG A 221 -16.13 -7.47 19.77
CA ARG A 221 -17.21 -7.64 20.74
C ARG A 221 -17.91 -6.33 21.10
N VAL A 222 -17.22 -5.18 21.05
CA VAL A 222 -17.84 -3.88 21.43
C VAL A 222 -18.73 -3.31 20.32
N ALA A 223 -18.41 -3.57 19.03
CA ALA A 223 -19.21 -3.06 17.91
C ALA A 223 -20.42 -3.97 17.57
N ARG A 224 -20.30 -5.29 17.79
CA ARG A 224 -21.41 -6.20 17.51
C ARG A 224 -22.57 -6.05 18.51
N SER A 225 -22.28 -5.63 19.74
CA SER A 225 -23.31 -5.37 20.76
C SER A 225 -24.12 -4.10 20.45
N SER A 226 -23.50 -3.06 19.88
CA SER A 226 -24.21 -1.81 19.55
C SER A 226 -25.05 -1.90 18.28
N VAL A 227 -24.55 -2.58 17.23
CA VAL A 227 -25.30 -2.73 15.97
C VAL A 227 -26.47 -3.70 16.10
N SER A 228 -26.34 -4.77 16.90
CA SER A 228 -27.48 -5.64 17.21
C SER A 228 -28.59 -4.84 17.89
N ALA A 229 -28.29 -4.05 18.92
CA ALA A 229 -29.32 -3.29 19.62
C ALA A 229 -30.01 -2.26 18.70
N ALA A 230 -29.26 -1.55 17.85
CA ALA A 230 -29.83 -0.52 16.98
C ALA A 230 -30.61 -1.08 15.78
N SER A 231 -30.16 -2.18 15.15
CA SER A 231 -30.86 -2.74 13.99
C SER A 231 -32.16 -3.45 14.39
N TRP A 232 -32.22 -4.08 15.57
CA TRP A 232 -33.48 -4.60 16.11
C TRP A 232 -34.48 -3.47 16.41
N VAL A 233 -34.05 -2.32 16.90
CA VAL A 233 -34.93 -1.18 17.17
C VAL A 233 -35.47 -0.54 15.88
N GLN A 234 -34.65 -0.42 14.83
CA GLN A 234 -35.12 0.09 13.53
C GLN A 234 -36.03 -0.89 12.79
N LEU A 235 -35.78 -2.21 12.88
CA LEU A 235 -36.70 -3.21 12.33
C LEU A 235 -38.05 -3.23 13.07
N CYS A 236 -38.08 -2.98 14.38
CA CYS A 236 -39.33 -2.85 15.13
C CYS A 236 -40.12 -1.58 14.77
N HIS A 237 -39.47 -0.48 14.43
CA HIS A 237 -40.16 0.76 14.04
C HIS A 237 -40.80 0.70 12.65
N TYR A 238 -40.31 -0.15 11.74
CA TYR A 238 -40.92 -0.37 10.42
C TYR A 238 -41.97 -1.49 10.39
N ALA A 239 -42.16 -2.22 11.50
CA ALA A 239 -43.13 -3.31 11.62
C ALA A 239 -44.40 -2.95 12.40
N SER A 240 -44.60 -1.68 12.77
CA SER A 240 -45.86 -1.23 13.37
C SER A 240 -46.84 -0.77 12.26
N PRO A 241 -48.04 -1.36 12.19
CA PRO A 241 -49.03 -1.09 11.13
C PRO A 241 -49.62 0.32 11.18
#